data_AF-A0A1F3IQM4-F1
#
_entry.id   AF-A0A1F3IQM4-F1
#
_cell.length_a   1.000
_cell.length_b   1.000
_cell.length_c   1.000
_cell.angle_alpha   90.00
_cell.angle_beta   90.00
_cell.angle_gamma   90.00
#
_symmetry.space_group_name_H-M   'P 1'
#
loop_
_entity.id
_entity.type
_entity.pdbx_description
1 polymer ?
#
loop_
_entity_poly.entity_id
_entity_poly.type
_entity_poly.pdbx_seq_one_letter_code
_entity_poly.pdbx_strand_id
1 'polypeptide(L)'
;MQAAVASLFELPLEDVPNFIEFENNEKYPDTNHFIEMHKFYRGKGYEDGITYINRKKDDSLELMIKIAKFDGGINGYLDATVKSQTFEDVYHSVVIDTDLNIVHDPNPNQLALKLTPDDVVGFVVKSDFIIGKTGAIFTQEEWGSLPAEIKDQNIWK
;
A
#
# COMPACT_ATOMS: atom_id res chain seq x y z
N MET A 1 -4.70 6.46 8.86
CA MET A 1 -5.33 5.79 7.70
C MET A 1 -6.38 6.68 7.04
N GLN A 2 -7.57 6.93 7.63
CA GLN A 2 -8.65 7.70 6.96
C GLN A 2 -8.17 9.03 6.33
N ALA A 3 -7.44 9.86 7.09
CA ALA A 3 -6.92 11.14 6.59
C ALA A 3 -5.85 11.00 5.49
N ALA A 4 -5.01 9.96 5.53
CA ALA A 4 -4.05 9.70 4.46
C ALA A 4 -4.76 9.31 3.16
N VAL A 5 -5.74 8.41 3.27
CA VAL A 5 -6.57 7.98 2.12
C VAL A 5 -7.39 9.16 1.57
N ALA A 6 -7.97 9.99 2.44
CA ALA A 6 -8.67 11.21 2.02
C ALA A 6 -7.75 12.15 1.24
N SER A 7 -6.53 12.37 1.73
CA SER A 7 -5.53 13.16 1.00
C SER A 7 -5.12 12.52 -0.32
N LEU A 8 -4.91 11.20 -0.36
CA LEU A 8 -4.45 10.48 -1.55
C LEU A 8 -5.45 10.58 -2.71
N PHE A 9 -6.75 10.54 -2.39
CA PHE A 9 -7.82 10.65 -3.37
C PHE A 9 -8.36 12.08 -3.55
N GLU A 10 -7.78 13.07 -2.86
CA GLU A 10 -8.26 14.46 -2.84
C GLU A 10 -9.75 14.59 -2.45
N LEU A 11 -10.14 13.86 -1.40
CA LEU A 11 -11.52 13.81 -0.90
C LEU A 11 -11.68 14.52 0.45
N PRO A 12 -12.87 15.04 0.74
CA PRO A 12 -13.28 15.36 2.11
C PRO A 12 -13.11 14.15 3.04
N LEU A 13 -12.80 14.39 4.31
CA LEU A 13 -12.54 13.32 5.28
C LEU A 13 -13.79 12.44 5.50
N GLU A 14 -14.96 13.08 5.49
CA GLU A 14 -16.28 12.45 5.62
C GLU A 14 -16.65 11.51 4.47
N ASP A 15 -16.00 11.66 3.31
CA ASP A 15 -16.21 10.80 2.14
C ASP A 15 -15.34 9.53 2.18
N VAL A 16 -14.47 9.40 3.19
CA VAL A 16 -13.62 8.23 3.42
C VAL A 16 -14.10 7.49 4.67
N PRO A 17 -14.27 6.16 4.63
CA PRO A 17 -14.67 5.38 5.80
C PRO A 17 -13.70 5.57 6.98
N ASN A 18 -14.25 5.68 8.19
CA ASN A 18 -13.44 5.65 9.41
C ASN A 18 -13.00 4.20 9.70
N PHE A 19 -11.93 3.77 9.04
CA PHE A 19 -11.51 2.36 9.02
C PHE A 19 -11.30 1.73 10.42
N ILE A 20 -10.92 2.53 11.43
CA ILE A 20 -10.72 2.04 12.81
C ILE A 20 -12.01 1.55 13.46
N GLU A 21 -13.18 2.04 13.03
CA GLU A 21 -14.47 1.59 13.58
C GLU A 21 -14.79 0.14 13.24
N PHE A 22 -14.11 -0.42 12.24
CA PHE A 22 -14.27 -1.81 11.81
C PHE A 22 -13.21 -2.74 12.44
N GLU A 23 -12.29 -2.23 13.24
CA GLU A 23 -11.29 -3.06 13.92
C GLU A 23 -11.88 -3.66 15.20
N ASN A 24 -11.92 -5.01 15.28
CA ASN A 24 -12.37 -5.77 16.46
C ASN A 24 -13.75 -5.36 17.01
N ASN A 25 -14.70 -5.02 16.13
CA ASN A 25 -15.99 -4.47 16.56
C ASN A 25 -17.11 -5.53 16.57
N GLU A 26 -17.70 -5.79 17.74
CA GLU A 26 -18.89 -6.66 17.89
C GLU A 26 -20.09 -6.18 17.06
N LYS A 27 -20.16 -4.88 16.74
CA LYS A 27 -21.19 -4.27 15.88
C LYS A 27 -21.07 -4.70 14.42
N TYR A 28 -19.87 -5.09 13.98
CA TYR A 28 -19.56 -5.41 12.59
C TYR A 28 -18.86 -6.78 12.50
N PRO A 29 -19.52 -7.88 12.91
CA PRO A 29 -18.88 -9.19 13.04
C PRO A 29 -18.38 -9.78 11.71
N ASP A 30 -18.97 -9.34 10.58
CA ASP A 30 -18.68 -9.88 9.24
C ASP A 30 -17.72 -9.00 8.42
N THR A 31 -17.11 -7.97 9.01
CA THR A 31 -16.14 -7.12 8.30
C THR A 31 -15.00 -6.69 9.20
N ASN A 32 -13.96 -6.14 8.59
CA ASN A 32 -12.84 -5.51 9.26
C ASN A 32 -12.31 -4.34 8.43
N HIS A 33 -11.37 -3.59 8.98
CA HIS A 33 -10.81 -2.41 8.32
C HIS A 33 -10.22 -2.73 6.92
N PHE A 34 -9.58 -3.89 6.73
CA PHE A 34 -9.05 -4.30 5.42
C PHE A 34 -10.16 -4.54 4.40
N ILE A 35 -11.25 -5.22 4.77
CA ILE A 35 -12.38 -5.48 3.88
C ILE A 35 -13.03 -4.17 3.44
N GLU A 36 -13.25 -3.23 4.37
CA GLU A 36 -13.83 -1.92 4.02
C GLU A 36 -12.88 -1.06 3.18
N MET A 37 -11.57 -1.14 3.43
CA MET A 37 -10.57 -0.52 2.58
C MET A 37 -10.61 -1.08 1.14
N HIS A 38 -10.68 -2.41 0.98
CA HIS A 38 -10.84 -3.03 -0.34
C HIS A 38 -12.11 -2.57 -1.06
N LYS A 39 -13.25 -2.51 -0.37
CA LYS A 39 -14.51 -2.02 -0.95
C LYS A 39 -14.38 -0.56 -1.40
N PHE A 40 -13.77 0.28 -0.56
CA PHE A 40 -13.54 1.68 -0.89
C PHE A 40 -12.66 1.85 -2.13
N TYR A 41 -11.49 1.19 -2.17
CA TYR A 41 -10.58 1.27 -3.32
C TYR A 41 -11.20 0.71 -4.60
N ARG A 42 -11.98 -0.39 -4.52
CA ARG A 42 -12.77 -0.90 -5.66
C ARG A 42 -13.72 0.16 -6.21
N GLY A 43 -14.42 0.87 -5.34
CA GLY A 43 -15.28 2.00 -5.70
C GLY A 43 -14.53 3.19 -6.33
N LYS A 44 -13.20 3.21 -6.28
CA LYS A 44 -12.32 4.22 -6.88
C LYS A 44 -11.53 3.70 -8.10
N GLY A 45 -11.91 2.55 -8.66
CA GLY A 45 -11.32 2.00 -9.89
C GLY A 45 -10.22 0.96 -9.67
N TYR A 46 -9.99 0.50 -8.44
CA TYR A 46 -9.12 -0.64 -8.14
C TYR A 46 -9.95 -1.93 -8.19
N GLU A 47 -10.44 -2.30 -9.38
CA GLU A 47 -11.45 -3.36 -9.56
C GLU A 47 -11.03 -4.71 -8.95
N ASP A 48 -9.78 -5.13 -9.23
CA ASP A 48 -9.20 -6.36 -8.69
C ASP A 48 -8.88 -6.26 -7.17
N GLY A 49 -8.98 -5.05 -6.61
CA GLY A 49 -8.70 -4.75 -5.22
C GLY A 49 -7.29 -4.21 -5.02
N ILE A 50 -6.85 -4.30 -3.78
CA ILE A 50 -5.56 -3.81 -3.33
C ILE A 50 -4.75 -4.91 -2.67
N THR A 51 -3.43 -4.76 -2.65
CA THR A 51 -2.53 -5.62 -1.91
C THR A 51 -1.60 -4.76 -1.10
N TYR A 52 -1.28 -5.23 0.10
CA TYR A 52 -0.35 -4.55 0.96
C TYR A 52 1.04 -5.19 0.82
N ILE A 53 1.99 -4.42 0.31
CA ILE A 53 3.39 -4.84 0.21
C ILE A 53 4.06 -4.53 1.54
N ASN A 54 4.34 -5.57 2.31
CA ASN A 54 5.17 -5.47 3.50
C ASN A 54 6.64 -5.55 3.09
N ARG A 55 7.45 -4.55 3.44
CA ARG A 55 8.90 -4.67 3.39
C ARG A 55 9.33 -5.69 4.44
N LYS A 56 9.70 -6.89 4.01
CA LYS A 56 10.39 -7.84 4.90
C LYS A 56 11.80 -7.32 5.16
N LYS A 57 12.40 -7.78 6.25
CA LYS A 57 13.76 -7.40 6.66
C LYS A 57 14.80 -7.59 5.54
N ASP A 58 14.57 -8.53 4.64
CA ASP A 58 15.48 -8.90 3.56
C ASP A 58 15.08 -8.32 2.19
N ASP A 59 13.96 -7.59 2.10
CA ASP A 59 13.54 -6.96 0.85
C ASP A 59 14.41 -5.72 0.59
N SER A 60 15.01 -5.66 -0.60
CA SER A 60 15.81 -4.50 -0.99
C SER A 60 14.91 -3.28 -1.20
N LEU A 61 15.39 -2.11 -0.78
CA LEU A 61 14.73 -0.83 -1.05
C LEU A 61 14.50 -0.62 -2.56
N GLU A 62 15.43 -1.10 -3.38
CA GLU A 62 15.34 -1.10 -4.83
C GLU A 62 14.10 -1.87 -5.35
N LEU A 63 13.80 -3.05 -4.79
CA LEU A 63 12.60 -3.79 -5.15
C LEU A 63 11.34 -3.03 -4.77
N MET A 64 11.31 -2.41 -3.58
CA MET A 64 10.17 -1.61 -3.14
C MET A 64 9.91 -0.41 -4.07
N ILE A 65 10.96 0.33 -4.45
CA ILE A 65 10.87 1.44 -5.43
C ILE A 65 10.40 0.92 -6.78
N LYS A 66 10.94 -0.23 -7.23
CA LYS A 66 10.53 -0.85 -8.50
C LYS A 66 9.04 -1.19 -8.51
N ILE A 67 8.51 -1.75 -7.41
CA ILE A 67 7.08 -2.05 -7.26
C ILE A 67 6.25 -0.76 -7.27
N ALA A 68 6.64 0.25 -6.50
CA ALA A 68 5.92 1.53 -6.45
C ALA A 68 5.85 2.21 -7.83
N LYS A 69 6.96 2.22 -8.58
CA LYS A 69 7.01 2.75 -9.95
C LYS A 69 6.20 1.93 -10.94
N PHE A 70 6.15 0.61 -10.76
CA PHE A 70 5.37 -0.27 -11.62
C PHE A 70 3.87 -0.05 -11.42
N ASP A 71 3.41 0.05 -10.17
CA ASP A 71 2.02 0.38 -9.85
C ASP A 71 1.62 1.77 -10.34
N GLY A 72 2.51 2.75 -10.15
CA GLY A 72 2.31 4.15 -10.53
C GLY A 72 1.41 4.94 -9.58
N GLY A 73 0.71 4.27 -8.66
CA GLY A 73 -0.11 4.90 -7.64
C GLY A 73 -1.28 5.71 -8.20
N ILE A 74 -1.84 6.54 -7.33
CA ILE A 74 -2.88 7.52 -7.67
C ILE A 74 -2.17 8.83 -7.95
N ASN A 75 -2.13 9.23 -9.22
CA ASN A 75 -1.40 10.43 -9.66
C ASN A 75 0.08 10.44 -9.22
N GLY A 76 0.73 9.28 -9.15
CA GLY A 76 2.13 9.15 -8.70
C GLY A 76 2.32 8.99 -7.19
N TYR A 77 1.24 8.81 -6.42
CA TYR A 77 1.26 8.71 -4.97
C TYR A 77 0.64 7.41 -4.44
N LEU A 78 1.08 6.96 -3.26
CA LEU A 78 0.65 5.71 -2.63
C LEU A 78 0.34 5.93 -1.15
N ASP A 79 -0.62 5.17 -0.60
CA ASP A 79 -0.83 5.06 0.85
C ASP A 79 0.21 4.09 1.43
N ALA A 80 0.96 4.57 2.40
CA ALA A 80 2.08 3.84 2.98
C ALA A 80 2.03 3.86 4.50
N THR A 81 2.74 2.91 5.09
CA THR A 81 2.87 2.77 6.52
C THR A 81 4.31 3.00 6.95
N VAL A 82 4.46 3.77 8.02
CA VAL A 82 5.72 4.00 8.74
C VAL A 82 5.51 3.71 10.22
N LYS A 83 6.59 3.61 10.99
CA LYS A 83 6.47 3.64 12.46
C LYS A 83 6.05 5.02 12.94
N SER A 84 5.09 5.08 13.86
CA SER A 84 4.64 6.33 14.45
C SER A 84 5.80 7.04 15.15
N GLN A 85 5.91 8.34 14.90
CA GLN A 85 6.90 9.21 15.55
C GLN A 85 6.36 9.84 16.85
N THR A 86 5.11 9.55 17.19
CA THR A 86 4.40 10.10 18.36
C THR A 86 4.06 9.05 19.40
N PHE A 87 3.70 7.85 18.96
CA PHE A 87 3.25 6.76 19.81
C PHE A 87 4.17 5.56 19.63
N GLU A 88 4.67 5.02 20.74
CA GLU A 88 5.55 3.85 20.74
C GLU A 88 4.79 2.60 20.27
N ASP A 89 5.45 1.74 19.50
CA ASP A 89 4.92 0.47 18.96
C ASP A 89 3.63 0.56 18.13
N VAL A 90 3.32 1.75 17.62
CA VAL A 90 2.17 1.99 16.74
C VAL A 90 2.63 2.31 15.33
N TYR A 91 1.87 1.87 14.33
CA TYR A 91 2.07 2.22 12.94
C TYR A 91 1.23 3.44 12.54
N HIS A 92 1.74 4.21 11.59
CA HIS A 92 1.11 5.43 11.11
C HIS A 92 1.04 5.41 9.58
N SER A 93 -0.08 5.89 9.02
CA SER A 93 -0.29 5.91 7.57
C SER A 93 -0.05 7.31 7.02
N VAL A 94 0.71 7.37 5.94
CA VAL A 94 1.27 8.55 5.28
C VAL A 94 1.10 8.41 3.76
N VAL A 95 1.30 9.49 3.02
CA VAL A 95 1.36 9.44 1.55
C VAL A 95 2.81 9.53 1.10
N ILE A 96 3.20 8.64 0.19
CA ILE A 96 4.52 8.62 -0.43
C ILE A 96 4.45 8.81 -1.95
N ASP A 97 5.53 9.27 -2.57
CA ASP A 97 5.72 9.20 -4.03
C ASP A 97 6.27 7.83 -4.48
N THR A 98 6.45 7.64 -5.79
CA THR A 98 6.98 6.38 -6.36
C THR A 98 8.47 6.13 -6.08
N ASP A 99 9.20 7.11 -5.51
CA ASP A 99 10.56 6.94 -5.00
C ASP A 99 10.57 6.68 -3.48
N LEU A 100 9.38 6.47 -2.90
CA LEU A 100 9.10 6.23 -1.48
C LEU A 100 9.44 7.41 -0.57
N ASN A 101 9.55 8.63 -1.10
CA ASN A 101 9.66 9.82 -0.26
C ASN A 101 8.29 10.11 0.36
N ILE A 102 8.27 10.45 1.64
CA ILE A 102 7.04 10.82 2.35
C ILE A 102 6.70 12.26 1.99
N VAL A 103 5.61 12.42 1.25
CA VAL A 103 5.17 13.73 0.72
C VAL A 103 4.05 14.34 1.55
N HIS A 104 3.34 13.54 2.32
CA HIS A 104 2.31 14.04 3.23
C HIS A 104 2.16 13.16 4.48
N ASP A 105 2.18 13.82 5.64
CA ASP A 105 1.86 13.24 6.94
C ASP A 105 0.57 13.90 7.45
N PRO A 106 -0.56 13.16 7.58
CA PRO A 106 -1.81 13.71 8.06
C PRO A 106 -1.83 13.95 9.59
N ASN A 107 -0.80 13.53 10.33
CA ASN A 107 -0.67 13.85 11.74
C ASN A 107 -0.41 15.37 11.89
N PRO A 108 -1.13 16.10 12.77
CA PRO A 108 -0.93 17.53 12.96
C PRO A 108 0.51 17.97 13.27
N ASN A 109 1.33 17.09 13.85
CA ASN A 109 2.73 17.39 14.15
C ASN A 109 3.70 17.14 12.98
N GLN A 110 3.23 16.48 11.91
CA GLN A 110 3.94 16.18 10.67
C GLN A 110 5.33 15.55 10.86
N LEU A 111 5.53 14.84 11.97
CA LEU A 111 6.84 14.31 12.34
C LEU A 111 7.34 13.24 11.38
N ALA A 112 6.49 12.61 10.56
CA ALA A 112 6.90 11.64 9.57
C ALA A 112 7.53 12.27 8.31
N LEU A 113 7.35 13.58 8.06
CA LEU A 113 7.94 14.25 6.88
C LEU A 113 9.48 14.28 6.90
N LYS A 114 10.11 14.06 8.07
CA LYS A 114 11.58 14.00 8.21
C LYS A 114 12.15 12.62 7.92
N LEU A 115 11.30 11.61 7.76
CA LEU A 115 11.71 10.23 7.53
C LEU A 115 12.15 10.04 6.07
N THR A 116 12.82 8.93 5.83
CA THR A 116 13.43 8.57 4.55
C THR A 116 12.73 7.36 3.92
N PRO A 117 12.99 7.04 2.64
CA PRO A 117 12.53 5.80 2.02
C PRO A 117 12.82 4.53 2.84
N ASP A 118 13.91 4.52 3.62
CA ASP A 118 14.25 3.37 4.46
C ASP A 118 13.32 3.16 5.66
N ASP A 119 12.56 4.19 6.06
CA ASP A 119 11.62 4.13 7.17
C ASP A 119 10.23 3.63 6.73
N VAL A 120 9.99 3.49 5.42
CA VAL A 120 8.76 2.92 4.87
C VAL A 120 8.71 1.42 5.15
N VAL A 121 7.69 1.01 5.90
CA VAL A 121 7.45 -0.38 6.32
C VAL A 121 6.67 -1.15 5.25
N GLY A 122 5.80 -0.46 4.53
CA GLY A 122 5.01 -1.06 3.46
C GLY A 122 4.05 -0.05 2.85
N PHE A 123 3.41 -0.43 1.76
CA PHE A 123 2.45 0.42 1.06
C PHE A 123 1.39 -0.39 0.31
N VAL A 124 0.30 0.28 -0.02
CA VAL A 124 -0.84 -0.27 -0.74
C VAL A 124 -0.61 -0.13 -2.24
N VAL A 125 -0.82 -1.21 -2.99
CA VAL A 125 -0.76 -1.28 -4.46
C VAL A 125 -2.02 -1.96 -5.01
N LYS A 126 -2.22 -1.90 -6.32
CA LYS A 126 -3.22 -2.69 -7.05
C LYS A 126 -2.91 -4.19 -6.98
N SER A 127 -3.96 -5.01 -7.01
CA SER A 127 -3.83 -6.48 -7.04
C SER A 127 -3.70 -7.10 -8.43
N ASP A 128 -3.47 -6.29 -9.47
CA ASP A 128 -3.49 -6.68 -10.88
C ASP A 128 -2.11 -7.05 -11.45
N PHE A 129 -1.10 -7.23 -10.59
CA PHE A 129 0.24 -7.66 -10.99
C PHE A 129 0.86 -8.70 -10.05
N ILE A 130 1.90 -9.36 -10.55
CA ILE A 130 2.60 -10.49 -9.92
C ILE A 130 4.04 -10.08 -9.64
N ILE A 131 4.47 -10.27 -8.40
CA ILE A 131 5.87 -10.11 -7.98
C ILE A 131 6.49 -11.50 -7.87
N GLY A 132 7.38 -11.82 -8.82
CA GLY A 132 8.14 -13.06 -8.82
C GLY A 132 9.21 -13.09 -7.72
N LYS A 133 9.62 -14.30 -7.30
CA LYS A 133 10.66 -14.47 -6.26
C LYS A 133 12.03 -13.88 -6.61
N THR A 134 12.26 -13.57 -7.89
CA THR A 134 13.50 -12.93 -8.35
C THR A 134 13.44 -11.40 -8.27
N GLY A 135 12.30 -10.83 -7.87
CA GLY A 135 12.03 -9.40 -7.95
C GLY A 135 11.56 -8.93 -9.34
N ALA A 136 11.31 -9.85 -10.28
CA ALA A 136 10.60 -9.53 -11.51
C ALA A 136 9.13 -9.19 -11.22
N ILE A 137 8.57 -8.25 -11.98
CA ILE A 137 7.19 -7.80 -11.82
C ILE A 137 6.51 -7.94 -13.18
N PHE A 138 5.29 -8.48 -13.18
CA PHE A 138 4.53 -8.77 -14.39
C PHE A 138 3.08 -8.35 -14.19
N THR A 139 2.45 -7.78 -15.21
CA THR A 139 0.99 -7.77 -15.29
C THR A 139 0.45 -9.20 -15.35
N GLN A 140 -0.84 -9.39 -15.03
CA GLN A 140 -1.50 -10.69 -15.19
C GLN A 140 -1.42 -11.23 -16.63
N GLU A 141 -1.54 -10.34 -17.64
CA GLU A 141 -1.44 -10.69 -19.05
C GLU A 141 -0.03 -11.17 -19.43
N GLU A 142 0.99 -10.38 -19.08
CA GLU A 142 2.39 -10.75 -19.30
C GLU A 142 2.68 -12.10 -18.67
N TRP A 143 2.33 -12.27 -17.39
CA TRP A 143 2.49 -13.53 -16.69
C TRP A 143 1.80 -14.69 -17.42
N GLY A 144 0.55 -14.52 -17.85
CA GLY A 144 -0.20 -15.51 -18.62
C GLY A 144 0.57 -16.00 -19.85
N SER A 145 1.23 -15.09 -20.56
CA SER A 145 1.98 -15.35 -21.79
C SER A 145 3.40 -15.93 -21.60
N LEU A 146 3.96 -15.89 -20.38
CA LEU A 146 5.35 -16.32 -20.15
C LEU A 146 5.54 -17.84 -20.38
N PRO A 147 6.70 -18.25 -20.93
CA PRO A 147 7.11 -19.66 -20.97
C PRO A 147 7.14 -20.29 -19.58
N ALA A 148 6.86 -21.59 -19.49
CA ALA A 148 6.83 -22.32 -18.22
C ALA A 148 8.17 -22.22 -17.47
N GLU A 149 9.29 -22.22 -18.19
CA GLU A 149 10.63 -22.13 -17.62
C GLU A 149 10.84 -20.81 -16.88
N ILE A 150 10.29 -19.70 -17.40
CA ILE A 150 10.37 -18.38 -16.77
C ILE A 150 9.43 -18.31 -15.55
N LYS A 151 8.23 -18.90 -15.65
CA LYS A 151 7.30 -19.01 -14.52
C LYS A 151 7.91 -19.78 -13.36
N ASP A 152 8.53 -20.94 -13.62
CA ASP A 152 9.17 -21.78 -12.60
C ASP A 152 10.32 -21.06 -11.87
N GLN A 153 11.04 -20.20 -12.58
CA GLN A 153 12.08 -19.34 -12.02
C GLN A 153 11.53 -18.23 -11.12
N ASN A 154 10.23 -17.91 -11.21
CA ASN A 154 9.61 -16.78 -10.50
C ASN A 154 8.54 -17.19 -9.47
N ILE A 155 8.09 -18.45 -9.45
CA ILE A 155 7.15 -18.95 -8.45
C ILE A 155 7.87 -19.22 -7.11
N TRP A 156 7.25 -18.76 -6.02
CA TRP A 156 7.60 -19.16 -4.65
C TRP A 156 7.17 -20.61 -4.44
N LYS A 157 8.12 -21.48 -4.09
CA LYS A 157 7.88 -22.91 -3.84
C LYS A 157 7.41 -23.14 -2.42
#